data_AF-A0A356JZK4-F1
#
_entry.id   AF-A0A356JZK4-F1
#
_cell.length_a   1.000
_cell.length_b   1.000
_cell.length_c   1.000
_cell.angle_alpha   90.00
_cell.angle_beta   90.00
_cell.angle_gamma   90.00
#
_symmetry.space_group_name_H-M   'P 1'
#
loop_
_entity.id
_entity.type
_entity.pdbx_description
1 polymer ?
#
loop_
_entity_poly.entity_id
_entity_poly.type
_entity_poly.pdbx_seq_one_letter_code
_entity_poly.pdbx_strand_id
1 'polypeptide(L)'
;RDVLSGDIDYQKAILSPDFVKRCNEAVFNPERRLCGAGVSSCCMVANGNVYPCPGWQEMVLGNLNETPLQEIWDNSEKINWIRGLKMKDLGHGECCKCDKAAFCAPCMVRNANESPTGDPLEINRHFCAVAQKNKEIVLNWRKAKLKELGK
;
A
#
# COMPACT_ATOMS: atom_id res chain seq x y z
N ARG A 1 1.39 14.90 -20.06
CA ARG A 1 2.84 14.90 -19.74
C ARG A 1 3.18 13.54 -19.14
N ASP A 2 4.22 12.88 -19.64
CA ASP A 2 4.70 11.63 -19.04
C ASP A 2 5.25 11.94 -17.64
N VAL A 3 4.74 11.28 -16.60
CA VAL A 3 5.20 11.47 -15.21
C VAL A 3 6.71 11.25 -15.09
N LEU A 4 7.25 10.33 -15.89
CA LEU A 4 8.68 10.00 -15.89
C LEU A 4 9.54 11.13 -16.48
N SER A 5 8.96 12.03 -17.28
CA SER A 5 9.69 13.17 -17.85
C SER A 5 9.96 14.30 -16.87
N GLY A 6 9.18 14.38 -15.78
CA GLY A 6 9.27 15.49 -14.81
C GLY A 6 10.05 15.19 -13.53
N ASP A 7 10.18 13.91 -13.16
CA ASP A 7 10.82 13.50 -11.91
C ASP A 7 12.28 13.07 -12.14
N ILE A 8 13.19 14.05 -12.06
CA ILE A 8 14.63 13.85 -12.32
C ILE A 8 15.25 12.84 -11.33
N ASP A 9 14.81 12.82 -10.08
CA ASP A 9 15.39 11.94 -9.08
C ASP A 9 14.91 10.50 -9.26
N TYR A 10 13.65 10.32 -9.67
CA TYR A 10 13.17 9.00 -10.07
C TYR A 10 13.87 8.49 -11.32
N GLN A 11 14.13 9.34 -12.32
CA GLN A 11 14.92 8.95 -13.50
C GLN A 11 16.31 8.46 -13.10
N LYS A 12 17.03 9.19 -12.23
CA LYS A 12 18.34 8.77 -11.72
C LYS A 12 18.25 7.39 -11.02
N ALA A 13 17.22 7.17 -10.22
CA ALA A 13 17.01 5.91 -9.51
C ALA A 13 16.72 4.74 -10.46
N ILE A 14 15.94 4.93 -11.52
CA ILE A 14 15.62 3.88 -12.52
C ILE A 14 16.84 3.55 -13.40
N LEU A 15 17.63 4.57 -13.76
CA LEU A 15 18.81 4.42 -14.62
C LEU A 15 20.03 3.86 -13.87
N SER A 16 19.95 3.67 -12.55
CA SER A 16 21.05 3.10 -11.78
C SER A 16 21.42 1.69 -12.29
N PRO A 17 22.70 1.29 -12.31
CA PRO A 17 23.13 -0.01 -12.82
C PRO A 17 22.49 -1.19 -12.07
N ASP A 18 22.28 -1.02 -10.77
CA ASP A 18 21.72 -2.00 -9.84
C ASP A 18 20.18 -2.00 -9.80
N PHE A 19 19.50 -1.12 -10.53
CA PHE A 19 18.04 -0.95 -10.43
C PHE A 19 17.28 -2.27 -10.62
N VAL A 20 17.58 -3.02 -11.68
CA VAL A 20 16.90 -4.30 -11.97
C VAL A 20 17.17 -5.33 -10.88
N LYS A 21 18.41 -5.37 -10.36
CA LYS A 21 18.77 -6.23 -9.24
C LYS A 21 17.94 -5.91 -8.01
N ARG A 22 17.87 -4.62 -7.61
CA ARG A 22 17.04 -4.16 -6.49
C ARG A 22 15.56 -4.49 -6.68
N CYS A 23 15.02 -4.35 -7.89
CA CYS A 23 13.63 -4.71 -8.17
C CYS A 23 13.37 -6.21 -8.02
N ASN A 24 14.30 -7.07 -8.45
CA ASN A 24 14.16 -8.52 -8.34
C ASN A 24 14.35 -9.04 -6.91
N GLU A 25 15.18 -8.36 -6.12
CA GLU A 25 15.41 -8.68 -4.70
C GLU A 25 14.38 -8.04 -3.77
N ALA A 26 13.58 -7.09 -4.27
CA ALA A 26 12.53 -6.46 -3.49
C ALA A 26 11.49 -7.48 -3.05
N VAL A 27 11.31 -7.60 -1.75
CA VAL A 27 10.30 -8.43 -1.11
C VAL A 27 9.68 -7.65 0.05
N PHE A 28 8.40 -7.90 0.33
CA PHE A 28 7.81 -7.37 1.55
C PHE A 28 8.31 -8.17 2.76
N ASN A 29 8.83 -7.47 3.77
CA ASN A 29 9.13 -8.10 5.05
C ASN A 29 7.83 -8.66 5.66
N PRO A 30 7.73 -9.97 5.95
CA PRO A 30 6.53 -10.59 6.51
C PRO A 30 6.06 -9.97 7.84
N GLU A 31 6.98 -9.49 8.67
CA GLU A 31 6.71 -8.94 10.02
C GLU A 31 6.47 -7.43 10.03
N ARG A 32 6.60 -6.78 8.86
CA ARG A 32 6.29 -5.36 8.70
C ARG A 32 4.79 -5.14 8.85
N ARG A 33 4.41 -4.02 9.47
CA ARG A 33 3.01 -3.53 9.48
C ARG A 33 2.57 -3.13 8.07
N LEU A 34 1.30 -3.30 7.76
CA LEU A 34 0.75 -2.96 6.44
C LEU A 34 0.81 -1.45 6.14
N CYS A 35 0.33 -0.63 7.08
CA CYS A 35 0.33 0.83 6.95
C CYS A 35 0.31 1.52 8.34
N GLY A 36 0.15 2.84 8.37
CA GLY A 36 0.09 3.65 9.60
C GLY A 36 -1.31 3.81 10.23
N ALA A 37 -2.33 3.16 9.67
CA ALA A 37 -3.70 3.23 10.21
C ALA A 37 -3.75 2.65 11.63
N GLY A 38 -4.34 3.40 12.57
CA GLY A 38 -4.37 3.01 13.99
C GLY A 38 -3.01 3.04 14.71
N VAL A 39 -1.93 3.40 14.02
CA VAL A 39 -0.56 3.43 14.57
C VAL A 39 -0.04 4.85 14.69
N SER A 40 -0.07 5.59 13.59
CA SER A 40 0.39 6.97 13.52
C SER A 40 -0.71 7.93 13.08
N SER A 41 -1.89 7.40 12.69
CA SER A 41 -3.01 8.20 12.22
C SER A 41 -4.35 7.48 12.35
N CYS A 42 -5.39 8.28 12.54
CA CYS A 42 -6.79 8.00 12.24
C CYS A 42 -7.39 9.31 11.68
N CYS A 43 -8.59 9.27 11.11
CA CYS A 43 -9.27 10.47 10.64
C CYS A 43 -10.70 10.54 11.19
N MET A 44 -11.18 11.75 11.44
CA MET A 44 -12.56 12.00 11.84
C MET A 44 -13.31 12.76 10.73
N VAL A 45 -14.63 12.66 10.73
CA VAL A 45 -15.51 13.47 9.88
C VAL A 45 -16.47 14.31 10.73
N ALA A 46 -17.20 15.23 10.09
CA ALA A 46 -17.99 16.25 10.78
C ALA A 46 -19.10 15.70 11.70
N ASN A 47 -19.57 14.47 11.47
CA ASN A 47 -20.56 13.82 12.33
C ASN A 47 -19.98 13.16 13.59
N GLY A 48 -18.66 13.30 13.82
CA GLY A 48 -17.95 12.72 14.95
C GLY A 48 -17.38 11.32 14.73
N ASN A 49 -17.75 10.61 13.66
CA ASN A 49 -17.20 9.27 13.40
C ASN A 49 -15.68 9.34 13.14
N VAL A 50 -14.97 8.37 13.71
CA VAL A 50 -13.53 8.15 13.52
C VAL A 50 -13.33 6.91 12.64
N TYR A 51 -12.35 6.98 11.73
CA TYR A 51 -12.00 5.94 10.76
C TYR A 51 -10.48 5.69 10.75
N PRO A 52 -10.02 4.49 10.34
CA PRO A 52 -8.59 4.16 10.28
C PRO A 52 -7.81 5.05 9.31
N CYS A 53 -8.43 5.40 8.17
CA CYS A 53 -7.89 6.30 7.17
C CYS A 53 -9.03 6.89 6.32
N PRO A 54 -8.77 7.95 5.53
CA PRO A 54 -9.82 8.62 4.76
C PRO A 54 -10.57 7.74 3.76
N GLY A 55 -9.96 6.62 3.34
CA GLY A 55 -10.54 5.70 2.36
C GLY A 55 -11.38 4.56 2.95
N TRP A 56 -11.43 4.39 4.28
CA TRP A 56 -12.07 3.23 4.92
C TRP A 56 -13.38 3.59 5.63
N GLN A 57 -14.35 4.10 4.87
CA GLN A 57 -15.59 4.64 5.44
C GLN A 57 -16.55 3.57 5.99
N GLU A 58 -16.40 2.31 5.61
CA GLU A 58 -17.16 1.20 6.20
C GLU A 58 -16.65 0.80 7.60
N MET A 59 -15.43 1.20 7.98
CA MET A 59 -14.83 0.83 9.26
C MET A 59 -14.90 1.96 10.28
N VAL A 60 -16.07 2.18 10.89
CA VAL A 60 -16.21 3.13 12.01
C VAL A 60 -15.49 2.59 13.25
N LEU A 61 -14.53 3.36 13.78
CA LEU A 61 -13.76 3.04 14.98
C LEU A 61 -14.46 3.47 16.28
N GLY A 62 -15.29 4.50 16.20
CA GLY A 62 -16.07 5.10 17.29
C GLY A 62 -16.60 6.48 16.90
N ASN A 63 -17.33 7.15 17.78
CA ASN A 63 -17.85 8.51 17.57
C ASN A 63 -17.42 9.45 18.70
N LEU A 64 -16.84 10.60 18.34
CA LEU A 64 -16.30 11.59 19.28
C LEU A 64 -17.36 12.38 20.06
N ASN A 65 -18.63 12.34 19.64
CA ASN A 65 -19.74 12.88 20.43
C ASN A 65 -20.08 12.00 21.64
N GLU A 66 -19.61 10.74 21.63
CA GLU A 66 -19.96 9.73 22.63
C GLU A 66 -18.73 9.27 23.42
N THR A 67 -17.59 9.10 22.75
CA THR A 67 -16.37 8.50 23.32
C THR A 67 -15.14 9.39 23.05
N PRO A 68 -14.33 9.73 24.07
CA PRO A 68 -13.10 10.48 23.85
C PRO A 68 -12.16 9.80 22.86
N LEU A 69 -11.42 10.60 22.07
CA LEU A 69 -10.49 10.05 21.06
C LEU A 69 -9.47 9.10 21.67
N GLN A 70 -8.96 9.40 22.86
CA GLN A 70 -7.99 8.54 23.56
C GLN A 70 -8.57 7.16 23.85
N GLU A 71 -9.82 7.09 24.31
CA GLU A 71 -10.50 5.82 24.60
C GLU A 71 -10.69 4.99 23.32
N ILE A 72 -11.12 5.64 22.22
CA ILE A 72 -11.19 4.99 20.90
C ILE A 72 -9.80 4.48 20.50
N TRP A 73 -8.77 5.31 20.65
CA TRP A 73 -7.41 5.01 20.21
C TRP A 73 -6.74 3.87 20.98
N ASP A 74 -6.94 3.79 22.29
CA ASP A 74 -6.27 2.83 23.17
C ASP A 74 -7.06 1.51 23.24
N ASN A 75 -8.40 1.57 23.26
CA ASN A 75 -9.24 0.42 23.61
C ASN A 75 -10.12 -0.12 22.47
N SER A 76 -10.19 0.54 21.30
CA SER A 76 -10.97 0.02 20.17
C SER A 76 -10.45 -1.33 19.68
N GLU A 77 -11.31 -2.35 19.71
CA GLU A 77 -11.01 -3.69 19.18
C GLU A 77 -10.57 -3.63 17.70
N LYS A 78 -11.21 -2.77 16.89
CA LYS A 78 -10.88 -2.61 15.47
C LYS A 78 -9.48 -2.03 15.29
N ILE A 79 -9.09 -1.05 16.11
CA ILE A 79 -7.72 -0.50 16.07
C ILE A 79 -6.71 -1.56 16.49
N ASN A 80 -6.97 -2.27 17.59
CA ASN A 80 -6.08 -3.30 18.09
C ASN A 80 -5.92 -4.46 17.09
N TRP A 81 -7.00 -4.83 16.40
CA TRP A 81 -6.96 -5.75 15.27
C TRP A 81 -6.06 -5.23 14.14
N ILE A 82 -6.27 -4.00 13.66
CA ILE A 82 -5.41 -3.38 12.61
C ILE A 82 -3.93 -3.36 13.02
N ARG A 83 -3.63 -2.99 14.26
CA ARG A 83 -2.26 -2.93 14.81
C ARG A 83 -1.57 -4.30 14.84
N GLY A 84 -2.36 -5.36 14.99
CA GLY A 84 -1.91 -6.75 14.99
C GLY A 84 -1.52 -7.26 13.61
N LEU A 85 -2.10 -6.69 12.54
CA LEU A 85 -1.88 -7.16 11.18
C LEU A 85 -0.48 -6.88 10.64
N LYS A 86 0.03 -7.85 9.90
CA LYS A 86 1.35 -7.91 9.29
C LYS A 86 1.23 -8.23 7.80
N MET A 87 2.29 -7.97 7.03
CA MET A 87 2.30 -8.30 5.60
C MET A 87 2.05 -9.79 5.32
N LYS A 88 2.45 -10.68 6.23
CA LYS A 88 2.18 -12.12 6.11
C LYS A 88 0.70 -12.49 6.20
N ASP A 89 -0.13 -11.64 6.78
CA ASP A 89 -1.57 -11.91 6.92
C ASP A 89 -2.32 -11.61 5.62
N LEU A 90 -1.80 -10.67 4.82
CA LEU A 90 -2.37 -10.29 3.53
C LEU A 90 -2.29 -11.44 2.52
N GLY A 91 -3.45 -11.90 2.05
CA GLY A 91 -3.57 -13.04 1.15
C GLY A 91 -2.78 -14.26 1.59
N HIS A 92 -2.75 -14.51 2.90
CA HIS A 92 -1.99 -15.62 3.50
C HIS A 92 -0.50 -15.62 3.13
N GLY A 93 0.09 -14.43 2.98
CA GLY A 93 1.51 -14.23 2.74
C GLY A 93 1.93 -14.31 1.27
N GLU A 94 0.97 -14.39 0.34
CA GLU A 94 1.25 -14.38 -1.10
C GLU A 94 2.05 -13.15 -1.51
N CYS A 95 1.70 -11.97 -0.99
CA CYS A 95 2.39 -10.72 -1.30
C CYS A 95 3.88 -10.74 -0.89
N CYS A 96 4.25 -11.45 0.16
CA CYS A 96 5.65 -11.55 0.63
C CYS A 96 6.57 -12.30 -0.34
N LYS A 97 5.99 -13.05 -1.29
CA LYS A 97 6.71 -13.84 -2.30
C LYS A 97 6.53 -13.29 -3.72
N CYS A 98 5.93 -12.11 -3.86
CA CYS A 98 5.54 -11.54 -5.15
C CYS A 98 6.70 -10.83 -5.87
N ASP A 99 6.91 -11.16 -7.15
CA ASP A 99 7.94 -10.57 -8.02
C ASP A 99 7.66 -9.11 -8.44
N LYS A 100 6.57 -8.53 -7.95
CA LYS A 100 6.10 -7.16 -8.24
C LYS A 100 6.22 -6.25 -7.03
N ALA A 101 6.83 -6.69 -5.93
CA ALA A 101 6.90 -5.93 -4.69
C ALA A 101 7.53 -4.52 -4.88
N ALA A 102 8.54 -4.38 -5.75
CA ALA A 102 9.13 -3.08 -6.09
C ALA A 102 8.17 -2.08 -6.79
N PHE A 103 7.05 -2.56 -7.32
CA PHE A 103 6.09 -1.80 -8.12
C PHE A 103 4.67 -1.82 -7.51
N CYS A 104 4.54 -2.40 -6.31
CA CYS A 104 3.28 -2.61 -5.63
C CYS A 104 3.23 -1.82 -4.31
N ALA A 105 2.06 -1.28 -4.00
CA ALA A 105 1.76 -0.67 -2.71
C ALA A 105 0.46 -1.28 -2.18
N PRO A 106 0.53 -2.41 -1.46
CA PRO A 106 -0.65 -3.08 -0.91
C PRO A 106 -1.42 -2.14 0.02
N CYS A 107 -2.75 -2.17 -0.04
CA CYS A 107 -3.61 -1.30 0.75
C CYS A 107 -4.85 -2.07 1.19
N MET A 108 -5.03 -2.21 2.51
CA MET A 108 -6.17 -2.89 3.11
C MET A 108 -7.51 -2.29 2.66
N VAL A 109 -7.59 -0.97 2.49
CA VAL A 109 -8.80 -0.29 2.02
C VAL A 109 -9.18 -0.69 0.60
N ARG A 110 -8.19 -0.77 -0.29
CA ARG A 110 -8.42 -1.16 -1.69
C ARG A 110 -8.85 -2.61 -1.82
N ASN A 111 -8.43 -3.43 -0.86
CA ASN A 111 -8.88 -4.80 -0.73
C ASN A 111 -10.31 -4.85 -0.20
N ALA A 112 -10.59 -4.23 0.94
CA ALA A 112 -11.93 -4.24 1.55
C ALA A 112 -13.01 -3.67 0.62
N ASN A 113 -12.74 -2.55 -0.05
CA ASN A 113 -13.73 -1.89 -0.92
C ASN A 113 -14.08 -2.69 -2.18
N GLU A 114 -13.23 -3.64 -2.58
CA GLU A 114 -13.35 -4.41 -3.82
C GLU A 114 -13.47 -5.92 -3.55
N SER A 115 -13.40 -6.32 -2.28
CA SER A 115 -13.62 -7.69 -1.84
C SER A 115 -15.13 -7.97 -1.84
N PRO A 116 -15.57 -9.11 -2.41
CA PRO A 116 -16.97 -9.53 -2.31
C PRO A 116 -17.47 -9.74 -0.88
N THR A 117 -16.55 -9.97 0.07
CA THR A 117 -16.85 -10.22 1.50
C THR A 117 -16.55 -9.00 2.37
N GLY A 118 -15.92 -7.96 1.82
CA GLY A 118 -15.42 -6.81 2.57
C GLY A 118 -14.13 -7.09 3.34
N ASP A 119 -13.51 -8.26 3.17
CA ASP A 119 -12.27 -8.63 3.88
C ASP A 119 -11.06 -7.85 3.33
N PRO A 120 -10.42 -6.97 4.13
CA PRO A 120 -9.21 -6.24 3.71
C PRO A 120 -7.97 -7.12 3.52
N LEU A 121 -7.97 -8.36 3.99
CA LEU A 121 -6.87 -9.30 3.83
C LEU A 121 -6.97 -10.10 2.52
N GLU A 122 -8.14 -10.13 1.88
CA GLU A 122 -8.30 -10.70 0.56
C GLU A 122 -7.58 -9.84 -0.50
N ILE A 123 -6.71 -10.46 -1.30
CA ILE A 123 -5.96 -9.71 -2.32
C ILE A 123 -6.89 -9.31 -3.46
N ASN A 124 -7.04 -8.00 -3.67
CA ASN A 124 -7.65 -7.48 -4.87
C ASN A 124 -6.73 -7.67 -6.08
N ARG A 125 -7.15 -8.56 -7.00
CA ARG A 125 -6.39 -8.91 -8.21
C ARG A 125 -6.29 -7.77 -9.23
N HIS A 126 -7.21 -6.81 -9.21
CA HIS A 126 -7.10 -5.60 -10.04
C HIS A 126 -5.79 -4.84 -9.74
N PHE A 127 -5.46 -4.63 -8.47
CA PHE A 127 -4.22 -3.91 -8.10
C PHE A 127 -2.96 -4.73 -8.35
N CYS A 128 -3.04 -6.08 -8.35
CA CYS A 128 -1.95 -6.91 -8.86
C CYS A 128 -1.69 -6.66 -10.34
N ALA A 129 -2.73 -6.52 -11.16
CA ALA A 129 -2.60 -6.19 -12.58
C ALA A 129 -2.03 -4.78 -12.79
N VAL A 130 -2.43 -3.80 -11.96
CA VAL A 130 -1.85 -2.46 -11.96
C VAL A 130 -0.36 -2.51 -11.62
N ALA A 131 0.05 -3.26 -10.59
CA ALA A 131 1.47 -3.42 -10.24
C ALA A 131 2.28 -4.06 -11.37
N GLN A 132 1.70 -5.03 -12.08
CA GLN A 132 2.31 -5.62 -13.29
C GLN A 132 2.48 -4.56 -14.40
N LYS A 133 1.47 -3.74 -14.66
CA LYS A 133 1.55 -2.66 -15.65
C LYS A 133 2.59 -1.60 -15.26
N ASN A 134 2.68 -1.24 -13.98
CA ASN A 134 3.71 -0.33 -13.49
C ASN A 134 5.12 -0.88 -13.73
N LYS A 135 5.34 -2.18 -13.44
CA LYS A 135 6.60 -2.88 -13.73
C LYS A 135 6.96 -2.79 -15.22
N GLU A 136 6.01 -3.06 -16.11
CA GLU A 136 6.20 -2.98 -17.56
C GLU A 136 6.54 -1.56 -18.03
N ILE A 137 5.78 -0.55 -17.59
CA ILE A 137 6.00 0.85 -17.96
C ILE A 137 7.41 1.30 -17.58
N VAL A 138 7.83 1.04 -16.33
CA VAL A 138 9.14 1.47 -15.83
C VAL A 138 10.29 0.75 -16.54
N LEU A 139 10.18 -0.56 -16.75
CA LEU A 139 11.23 -1.33 -17.42
C LEU A 139 11.35 -0.98 -18.91
N ASN A 140 10.23 -0.75 -19.59
CA ASN A 140 10.23 -0.31 -20.99
C ASN A 140 10.82 1.08 -21.14
N TRP A 141 10.45 2.02 -20.26
CA TRP A 141 11.03 3.35 -20.23
C TRP A 141 12.54 3.30 -20.00
N ARG A 142 13.00 2.51 -19.02
CA ARG A 142 14.43 2.33 -18.75
C ARG A 142 15.19 1.81 -19.96
N LYS A 143 14.65 0.77 -20.62
CA LYS A 143 15.27 0.16 -21.81
C LYS A 143 15.38 1.17 -22.96
N ALA A 144 14.31 1.91 -23.23
CA ALA A 144 14.32 2.97 -24.25
C ALA A 144 15.36 4.04 -23.91
N LYS A 145 15.40 4.48 -22.64
CA LYS A 145 16.28 5.56 -22.21
C LYS A 145 17.76 5.19 -22.21
N LEU A 146 18.12 3.96 -21.84
CA LEU A 146 19.51 3.49 -21.95
C LEU A 146 19.97 3.41 -23.40
N LYS A 147 19.11 2.94 -24.31
CA LYS A 147 19.39 2.92 -25.74
C LYS A 147 19.65 4.33 -26.29
N GLU A 148 18.86 5.32 -25.90
CA GLU A 148 19.10 6.73 -26.26
C GLU A 148 20.46 7.26 -25.75
N LEU A 149 20.90 6.78 -24.58
CA LEU A 149 22.17 7.18 -23.97
C LEU A 149 23.38 6.37 -24.47
N GLY A 150 23.19 5.44 -25.42
CA GLY A 150 24.25 4.56 -25.93
C GLY A 150 24.77 3.55 -24.90
N LYS A 151 23.92 3.16 -23.94
CA LYS A 151 24.23 2.20 -22.87
C LYS A 151 23.41 0.92 -22.98
#